data_AF-A0A7C2AMF0-F1
#
_entry.id   AF-A0A7C2AMF0-F1
#
_cell.length_a   1.000
_cell.length_b   1.000
_cell.length_c   1.000
_cell.angle_alpha   90.00
_cell.angle_beta   90.00
_cell.angle_gamma   90.00
#
_symmetry.space_group_name_H-M   'P 1'
#
loop_
_entity.id
_entity.type
_entity.pdbx_description
1 polymer ?
#
loop_
_entity_poly.entity_id
_entity_poly.type
_entity_poly.pdbx_seq_one_letter_code
_entity_poly.pdbx_strand_id
1 'polypeptide(L)'
;MMVMKGWVIIGIFVMFLWGIGSFFGKIALFKDTPYRVYLFEGMGTLVVLAVFVLLKRGDIFTDFHINYPALLMGLSWGVGTVLFILALDSVRLSVFVPLTALYPAVTVLLSVAFLKEELELREAVGVFLAIISVLMLSR
;
A
#
# COMPACT_ATOMS: atom_id res chain seq x y z
N MET A 1 15.98 -3.47 27.34
CA MET A 1 14.70 -3.57 26.61
C MET A 1 14.63 -2.39 25.65
N MET A 2 14.85 -2.59 24.35
CA MET A 2 14.83 -1.48 23.39
C MET A 2 13.39 -0.94 23.31
N VAL A 3 13.19 0.30 23.75
CA VAL A 3 11.93 1.01 23.55
C VAL A 3 11.73 1.13 22.04
N MET A 4 10.77 0.39 21.49
CA MET A 4 10.43 0.50 20.07
C MET A 4 10.03 1.95 19.79
N LYS A 5 10.74 2.61 18.87
CA LYS A 5 10.40 3.97 18.44
C LYS A 5 8.97 3.97 17.91
N GLY A 6 8.15 4.97 18.25
CA GLY A 6 6.71 4.98 17.97
C GLY A 6 6.31 4.75 16.51
N TRP A 7 7.17 5.14 15.56
CA TRP A 7 6.95 4.89 14.13
C TRP A 7 6.96 3.40 13.77
N VAL A 8 7.70 2.55 14.50
CA VAL A 8 7.72 1.10 14.29
C VAL A 8 6.37 0.49 14.63
N ILE A 9 5.75 0.96 15.72
CA ILE A 9 4.43 0.49 16.15
C ILE A 9 3.37 0.85 15.11
N ILE A 10 3.42 2.09 14.61
CA ILE A 10 2.52 2.55 13.54
C ILE A 10 2.72 1.70 12.28
N GLY A 11 3.97 1.44 11.88
CA GLY A 11 4.28 0.60 10.72
C GLY A 11 3.73 -0.83 10.84
N ILE A 12 3.85 -1.44 12.03
CA ILE A 12 3.26 -2.76 12.29
C ILE A 12 1.74 -2.72 12.15
N PHE A 13 1.09 -1.69 12.69
CA PHE A 13 -0.36 -1.56 12.58
C PHE A 13 -0.82 -1.39 11.12
N VAL A 14 -0.12 -0.58 10.33
CA VAL A 14 -0.36 -0.43 8.88
C VAL A 14 -0.24 -1.77 8.17
N MET A 15 0.83 -2.53 8.43
CA MET A 15 1.04 -3.86 7.86
C MET A 15 -0.14 -4.80 8.17
N PHE A 16 -0.63 -4.82 9.42
CA PHE A 16 -1.79 -5.63 9.79
C PHE A 16 -3.07 -5.19 9.06
N LEU A 17 -3.35 -3.89 9.02
CA LEU A 17 -4.54 -3.37 8.34
C LEU A 17 -4.53 -3.72 6.85
N TRP A 18 -3.40 -3.57 6.18
CA TRP A 18 -3.26 -3.89 4.76
C TRP A 18 -3.37 -5.40 4.49
N GLY A 19 -2.79 -6.23 5.37
CA GLY A 19 -2.94 -7.69 5.31
C GLY A 19 -4.38 -8.14 5.48
N ILE A 20 -5.09 -7.59 6.48
CA ILE A 20 -6.52 -7.84 6.71
C ILE A 20 -7.37 -7.39 5.51
N GLY A 21 -7.08 -6.20 4.96
CA GLY A 21 -7.75 -5.70 3.76
C GLY A 21 -7.60 -6.63 2.57
N SER A 22 -6.37 -7.11 2.31
CA SER A 22 -6.08 -8.06 1.23
C SER A 22 -6.82 -9.39 1.40
N PHE A 23 -6.93 -9.88 2.64
CA PHE A 23 -7.69 -11.08 2.98
C PHE A 23 -9.19 -10.91 2.69
N PHE A 24 -9.80 -9.82 3.14
CA PHE A 24 -11.19 -9.52 2.83
C PHE A 24 -11.43 -9.32 1.33
N GLY A 25 -10.49 -8.68 0.62
CA GLY A 25 -10.55 -8.54 -0.84
C GLY A 25 -10.64 -9.89 -1.55
N LYS A 26 -9.82 -10.88 -1.15
CA LYS A 26 -9.92 -12.23 -1.71
C LYS A 26 -11.22 -12.93 -1.35
N ILE A 27 -11.73 -12.76 -0.13
CA ILE A 27 -13.04 -13.31 0.26
C ILE A 27 -14.16 -12.74 -0.61
N ALA A 28 -14.11 -11.42 -0.89
CA ALA A 28 -15.09 -10.76 -1.74
C ALA A 28 -15.07 -11.34 -3.17
N LEU A 29 -13.88 -11.57 -3.72
CA LEU A 29 -13.69 -12.17 -5.05
C LEU A 29 -14.19 -13.62 -5.15
N PHE A 30 -14.26 -14.38 -4.04
CA PHE A 30 -14.90 -15.70 -4.07
C PHE A 30 -16.43 -15.65 -4.26
N LYS A 31 -17.05 -14.48 -4.06
CA LYS A 31 -18.50 -14.32 -4.05
C LYS A 31 -19.00 -13.31 -5.09
N ASP A 32 -18.10 -12.61 -5.77
CA ASP A 32 -18.48 -11.51 -6.66
C ASP A 32 -17.44 -11.24 -7.76
N THR A 33 -17.80 -10.40 -8.73
CA THR A 33 -16.93 -9.97 -9.83
C THR A 33 -15.93 -8.93 -9.37
N PRO A 34 -14.72 -8.87 -9.95
CA PRO A 34 -13.70 -7.90 -9.57
C PRO A 34 -14.15 -6.44 -9.72
N TYR A 35 -15.08 -6.16 -10.65
CA TYR A 35 -15.62 -4.81 -10.86
C TYR A 35 -16.49 -4.34 -9.69
N ARG A 36 -17.35 -5.21 -9.15
CA ARG A 36 -18.17 -4.89 -7.97
C ARG A 36 -17.31 -4.85 -6.70
N VAL A 37 -16.32 -5.72 -6.59
CA VAL A 37 -15.34 -5.66 -5.50
C VAL A 37 -14.61 -4.31 -5.48
N TYR A 38 -14.13 -3.84 -6.64
CA TYR A 38 -13.50 -2.52 -6.73
C TYR A 38 -14.47 -1.38 -6.42
N LEU A 39 -15.72 -1.47 -6.86
CA LEU A 39 -16.74 -0.47 -6.51
C LEU A 39 -16.91 -0.33 -4.99
N PHE A 40 -17.07 -1.45 -4.28
CA PHE A 40 -17.25 -1.41 -2.82
C PHE A 40 -15.97 -1.05 -2.05
N GLU A 41 -14.80 -1.49 -2.53
CA GLU A 41 -13.51 -1.03 -1.99
C GLU A 41 -13.39 0.49 -2.10
N GLY A 42 -13.65 1.04 -3.29
CA GLY A 42 -13.63 2.48 -3.53
C GLY A 42 -14.62 3.24 -2.65
N MET A 43 -15.84 2.73 -2.44
CA MET A 43 -16.79 3.31 -1.50
C MET A 43 -16.27 3.32 -0.06
N GLY A 44 -15.65 2.22 0.40
CA GLY A 44 -15.01 2.16 1.72
C GLY A 44 -13.89 3.19 1.86
N THR A 45 -13.03 3.31 0.85
CA THR A 45 -11.96 4.30 0.79
C THR A 45 -12.50 5.73 0.78
N LEU A 46 -13.61 6.00 0.07
CA LEU A 46 -14.29 7.30 0.09
C LEU A 46 -14.87 7.64 1.47
N VAL A 47 -15.41 6.66 2.20
CA VAL A 47 -15.89 6.88 3.58
C VAL A 47 -14.73 7.28 4.48
N VAL A 48 -13.59 6.59 4.40
CA VAL A 48 -12.39 6.92 5.18
C VAL A 48 -11.90 8.34 4.83
N LEU A 49 -11.83 8.68 3.53
CA LEU A 49 -11.45 10.01 3.07
C LEU A 49 -12.41 11.08 3.59
N ALA A 50 -13.73 10.86 3.47
CA ALA A 50 -14.74 11.82 3.91
C ALA A 50 -14.64 12.08 5.42
N VAL A 51 -14.53 11.02 6.23
CA VAL A 51 -14.33 11.15 7.68
C VAL A 51 -13.05 11.92 8.00
N PHE A 52 -11.94 11.60 7.33
CA PHE A 52 -10.67 12.29 7.53
C PHE A 52 -10.77 13.78 7.20
N VAL A 53 -11.37 14.14 6.06
CA VAL A 53 -11.59 15.53 5.65
C VAL A 53 -12.48 16.27 6.64
N LEU A 54 -13.56 15.65 7.11
CA LEU A 54 -14.45 16.27 8.11
C LEU A 54 -13.70 16.58 9.42
N LEU A 55 -12.88 15.64 9.90
CA LEU A 55 -12.10 15.81 11.12
C LEU A 55 -10.95 16.82 10.97
N LYS A 56 -10.40 16.98 9.77
CA LYS A 56 -9.21 17.80 9.49
C LYS A 56 -9.46 18.99 8.56
N ARG A 57 -10.72 19.40 8.39
CA ARG A 57 -11.11 20.45 7.45
C ARG A 57 -10.34 21.76 7.64
N GLY A 58 -10.06 22.16 8.88
CA GLY A 58 -9.35 23.41 9.18
C GLY A 58 -7.92 23.36 8.64
N ASP A 59 -7.21 22.27 8.92
CA ASP A 59 -5.84 22.07 8.46
C ASP A 59 -5.78 21.89 6.92
N ILE A 60 -6.79 21.25 6.33
CA ILE A 60 -6.83 20.94 4.89
C ILE A 60 -7.13 22.17 4.03
N PHE A 61 -8.08 23.00 4.43
CA PHE A 61 -8.57 24.12 3.61
C PHE A 61 -7.91 25.46 3.91
N THR A 62 -6.99 25.51 4.88
CA THR A 62 -6.12 26.68 5.09
C THR A 62 -5.07 26.72 3.97
N ASP A 63 -4.95 27.87 3.29
CA ASP A 63 -4.03 28.09 2.16
C ASP A 63 -4.10 27.00 1.06
N PHE A 64 -5.33 26.59 0.73
CA PHE A 64 -5.56 25.46 -0.17
C PHE A 64 -4.95 25.65 -1.56
N HIS A 65 -4.14 24.67 -1.96
CA HIS A 65 -3.64 24.52 -3.32
C HIS A 65 -3.60 23.05 -3.72
N ILE A 66 -3.65 22.77 -5.02
CA ILE A 66 -3.54 21.40 -5.51
C ILE A 66 -2.12 20.87 -5.24
N ASN A 67 -2.02 19.74 -4.57
CA ASN A 67 -0.77 19.02 -4.36
C ASN A 67 -0.63 17.92 -5.41
N TYR A 68 0.08 18.20 -6.51
CA TYR A 68 0.23 17.27 -7.63
C TYR A 68 0.92 15.95 -7.25
N PRO A 69 2.01 15.92 -6.45
CA PRO A 69 2.57 14.66 -5.97
C PRO A 69 1.58 13.81 -5.17
N ALA A 70 0.79 14.41 -4.26
CA ALA A 70 -0.22 13.69 -3.50
C ALA A 70 -1.35 13.16 -4.40
N LEU A 71 -1.74 13.93 -5.43
CA LEU A 71 -2.71 13.49 -6.42
C LEU A 71 -2.17 12.30 -7.24
N LEU A 72 -0.91 12.35 -7.68
CA LEU A 72 -0.26 11.25 -8.40
C LEU A 72 -0.10 10.01 -7.52
N MET A 73 0.18 10.17 -6.22
CA MET A 73 0.19 9.07 -5.25
C MET A 73 -1.18 8.38 -5.21
N GLY A 74 -2.27 9.15 -5.10
CA GLY A 74 -3.63 8.62 -5.11
C GLY A 74 -4.00 7.92 -6.41
N LEU A 75 -3.68 8.54 -7.56
CA LEU A 75 -3.93 7.94 -8.88
C LEU A 75 -3.16 6.64 -9.09
N SER A 76 -1.88 6.61 -8.70
CA SER A 76 -1.05 5.42 -8.80
C SER A 76 -1.57 4.29 -7.92
N TRP A 77 -2.00 4.62 -6.69
CA TRP A 77 -2.62 3.64 -5.79
C TRP A 77 -3.94 3.13 -6.36
N GLY A 78 -4.82 4.00 -6.86
CA GLY A 78 -6.10 3.60 -7.45
C GLY A 78 -5.93 2.68 -8.67
N VAL A 79 -5.06 3.04 -9.61
CA VAL A 79 -4.74 2.17 -10.77
C VAL A 79 -4.14 0.84 -10.30
N GLY A 80 -3.21 0.90 -9.34
CA GLY A 80 -2.62 -0.28 -8.71
C GLY A 80 -3.68 -1.20 -8.09
N THR A 81 -4.65 -0.65 -7.37
CA THR A 81 -5.75 -1.40 -6.75
C THR A 81 -6.64 -2.09 -7.78
N VAL A 82 -6.95 -1.42 -8.90
CA VAL A 82 -7.71 -2.06 -10.00
C VAL A 82 -6.95 -3.27 -10.55
N LEU A 83 -5.66 -3.09 -10.87
CA LEU A 83 -4.82 -4.17 -11.39
C LEU A 83 -4.65 -5.29 -10.36
N PHE A 84 -4.51 -4.93 -9.08
CA PHE A 84 -4.39 -5.86 -7.98
C PHE A 84 -5.64 -6.73 -7.85
N ILE A 85 -6.84 -6.15 -7.85
CA ILE A 85 -8.10 -6.88 -7.73
C ILE A 85 -8.31 -7.79 -8.94
N LEU A 86 -8.06 -7.30 -10.15
CA LEU A 86 -8.18 -8.10 -11.39
C LEU A 86 -7.26 -9.31 -11.39
N ALA A 87 -6.00 -9.14 -10.98
CA ALA A 87 -5.06 -10.26 -10.89
C ALA A 87 -5.40 -11.20 -9.72
N LEU A 88 -5.81 -10.64 -8.57
CA LEU A 88 -6.15 -11.42 -7.39
C LEU A 88 -7.39 -12.28 -7.60
N ASP A 89 -8.25 -11.99 -8.58
CA ASP A 89 -9.38 -12.85 -8.94
C ASP A 89 -8.90 -14.25 -9.38
N SER A 90 -7.86 -14.29 -10.20
CA SER A 90 -7.35 -15.53 -10.81
C SER A 90 -6.12 -16.13 -10.10
N VAL A 91 -5.42 -15.38 -9.26
CA VAL A 91 -4.18 -15.83 -8.59
C VAL A 91 -4.41 -16.14 -7.11
N ARG A 92 -3.63 -17.08 -6.56
CA ARG A 92 -3.63 -17.39 -5.12
C ARG A 92 -3.15 -16.18 -4.31
N LEU A 93 -3.89 -15.82 -3.27
CA LEU A 93 -3.56 -14.72 -2.34
C LEU A 93 -2.15 -14.87 -1.75
N SER A 94 -1.79 -16.10 -1.35
CA SER A 94 -0.49 -16.43 -0.74
C SER A 94 0.71 -16.25 -1.66
N VAL A 95 0.48 -16.11 -2.97
CA VAL A 95 1.53 -15.87 -3.97
C VAL A 95 1.52 -14.40 -4.37
N PHE A 96 0.35 -13.86 -4.71
CA PHE A 96 0.24 -12.53 -5.31
C PHE A 96 0.48 -11.40 -4.30
N VAL A 97 -0.01 -11.52 -3.06
CA VAL A 97 0.21 -10.48 -2.05
C VAL A 97 1.68 -10.31 -1.70
N PRO A 98 2.45 -11.37 -1.38
CA PRO A 98 3.89 -11.23 -1.17
C PRO A 98 4.61 -10.63 -2.38
N LEU A 99 4.22 -11.01 -3.61
CA LEU A 99 4.78 -10.43 -4.83
C LEU A 99 4.62 -8.90 -4.86
N THR A 100 3.40 -8.42 -4.66
CA THR A 100 3.10 -6.98 -4.68
C THR A 100 3.69 -6.23 -3.49
N ALA A 101 3.93 -6.91 -2.36
CA ALA A 101 4.59 -6.34 -1.18
C ALA A 101 6.08 -5.99 -1.42
N LEU A 102 6.63 -6.26 -2.61
CA LEU A 102 7.94 -5.76 -3.04
C LEU A 102 7.93 -4.32 -3.54
N TYR A 103 6.78 -3.66 -3.64
CA TYR A 103 6.72 -2.25 -4.04
C TYR A 103 7.65 -1.32 -3.22
N PRO A 104 7.98 -1.56 -1.92
CA PRO A 104 8.93 -0.72 -1.19
C PRO A 104 10.33 -0.76 -1.80
N ALA A 105 10.74 -1.85 -2.44
CA ALA A 105 12.01 -1.91 -3.17
C ALA A 105 12.03 -0.92 -4.34
N VAL A 106 10.91 -0.81 -5.07
CA VAL A 106 10.74 0.21 -6.12
C VAL A 106 10.78 1.60 -5.50
N THR A 107 10.11 1.82 -4.37
CA THR A 107 10.13 3.11 -3.66
C THR A 107 11.54 3.51 -3.24
N VAL A 108 12.35 2.59 -2.70
CA VAL A 108 13.75 2.85 -2.33
C VAL A 108 14.60 3.22 -3.55
N LEU A 109 14.44 2.50 -4.68
CA LEU A 109 15.16 2.84 -5.90
C LEU A 109 14.78 4.24 -6.42
N LEU A 110 13.50 4.60 -6.36
CA LEU A 110 13.02 5.93 -6.72
C LEU A 110 13.52 7.00 -5.75
N SER A 111 13.60 6.71 -4.45
CA SER A 111 14.06 7.68 -3.46
C SER A 111 15.55 7.99 -3.62
N VAL A 112 16.38 6.97 -3.87
CA VAL A 112 17.80 7.17 -4.22
C VAL A 112 17.92 7.96 -5.52
N ALA A 113 17.16 7.61 -6.56
CA ALA A 113 17.29 8.21 -7.89
C ALA A 113 16.79 9.66 -7.97
N PHE A 114 15.66 9.98 -7.34
CA PHE A 114 14.97 11.26 -7.50
C PHE A 114 14.97 12.13 -6.24
N LEU A 115 14.97 11.53 -5.05
CA LEU A 115 15.01 12.25 -3.77
C LEU A 115 16.44 12.42 -3.24
N LYS A 116 17.42 11.74 -3.86
CA LYS A 116 18.84 11.76 -3.47
C LYS A 116 19.06 11.29 -2.03
N GLU A 117 18.22 10.36 -1.57
CA GLU A 117 18.43 9.72 -0.27
C GLU A 117 19.67 8.81 -0.32
N GLU A 118 20.46 8.83 0.75
CA GLU A 118 21.58 7.90 0.92
C GLU A 118 21.05 6.61 1.55
N LEU A 119 21.28 5.49 0.88
CA LEU A 119 20.86 4.17 1.36
C LEU A 119 21.99 3.55 2.18
N GLU A 120 21.75 3.29 3.47
CA GLU A 120 22.71 2.57 4.28
C GLU A 120 22.83 1.11 3.84
N LEU A 121 24.02 0.51 4.01
CA LEU A 121 24.26 -0.89 3.65
C LEU A 121 23.25 -1.85 4.33
N ARG A 122 22.83 -1.55 5.57
CA ARG A 122 21.85 -2.34 6.30
C ARG A 122 20.47 -2.33 5.63
N GLU A 123 20.05 -1.18 5.12
CA GLU A 123 18.78 -0.99 4.43
C GLU A 123 18.81 -1.69 3.07
N ALA A 124 19.92 -1.55 2.32
CA ALA A 124 20.14 -2.26 1.06
C ALA A 124 20.06 -3.78 1.23
N VAL A 125 20.70 -4.32 2.27
CA VAL A 125 20.64 -5.76 2.60
C VAL A 125 19.20 -6.16 2.96
N GLY A 126 18.47 -5.33 3.73
CA GLY A 126 17.08 -5.58 4.05
C GLY A 126 16.17 -5.68 2.83
N VAL A 127 16.30 -4.72 1.89
CA VAL A 127 15.57 -4.73 0.62
C VAL A 127 15.92 -5.97 -0.20
N PHE A 128 17.20 -6.32 -0.30
CA PHE A 128 17.66 -7.50 -1.02
C PHE A 128 17.08 -8.81 -0.44
N LEU A 129 17.09 -8.96 0.89
CA LEU A 129 16.50 -10.12 1.57
C LEU A 129 14.97 -10.19 1.39
N ALA A 130 14.28 -9.05 1.38
CA ALA A 130 12.85 -8.99 1.10
C ALA A 130 12.53 -9.50 -0.32
N ILE A 131 13.34 -9.09 -1.32
CA ILE A 131 13.22 -9.57 -2.71
C ILE A 131 13.41 -11.08 -2.77
N ILE A 132 14.44 -11.63 -2.13
CA ILE A 132 14.70 -13.09 -2.10
C ILE A 132 13.52 -13.84 -1.47
N SER A 133 13.03 -13.37 -0.32
CA SER A 133 11.88 -13.97 0.39
C SER A 133 10.68 -14.13 -0.54
N VAL A 134 10.35 -13.10 -1.30
CA VAL A 134 9.21 -13.12 -2.22
C VAL A 134 9.47 -14.02 -3.42
N LEU A 135 10.69 -14.02 -3.99
CA LEU A 135 11.04 -14.96 -5.06
C LEU A 135 10.86 -16.42 -4.62
N MET A 136 11.17 -16.74 -3.36
CA MET A 136 10.93 -18.06 -2.79
C MET A 136 9.44 -18.39 -2.64
N LEU A 137 8.62 -17.42 -2.22
CA LEU A 137 7.15 -17.60 -2.09
C LEU A 137 6.42 -17.69 -3.43
N SER A 138 7.02 -17.15 -4.50
CA SER A 138 6.43 -17.13 -5.85
C SER A 138 6.60 -18.44 -6.64
N ARG A 139 7.33 -19.42 -6.11
CA ARG A 139 7.55 -20.75 -6.71
C ARG A 139 6.69 -21.80 -6.00
#